data_AF-A0A7M7PQ79-F1
#
_entry.id   AF-A0A7M7PQ79-F1
#
_cell.length_a   1.000
_cell.length_b   1.000
_cell.length_c   1.000
_cell.angle_alpha   90.00
_cell.angle_beta   90.00
_cell.angle_gamma   90.00
#
_symmetry.space_group_name_H-M   'P 1'
#
loop_
_entity.id
_entity.type
_entity.pdbx_description
1 polymer ?
#
loop_
_entity_poly.entity_id
_entity_poly.type
_entity_poly.pdbx_seq_one_letter_code
_entity_poly.pdbx_strand_id
1 'polypeptide(L)'
;MYKISKAYSVYDNDVGYTQGLSFLAAVLWLHMPEEQAFAVLVKIMYDKGLRDLFVNNFQELHMKFFQLDRLLEDNVPDLYSHFVHIGIETHMFASQWFLTLFTAKFPLHTVFHIMDVFLSEGMIVIYHVSLALLKLSKKELLGQDFEGVLKFFRVTLPKKYRSDESAVELMQVAMSTKVSQRKLKKYEKEFYAMKEEEEREDPVDRLERENKQMMEANLHLERENDELAHELITHKLMMEKQLDKERDRADELEKELKALRLALHDSEEEKRHLGSETAQVKEMYRRETEKAESESKRNSTIIGEYKQICSQLSERLEKQQTGAKQSMLDLREKLQSCDTCNKLISEDGKYERSPTDPRPSSGVDDEPELAAALNQVREFELELAQTKLQLVESQCLAQDLEHQLNNAITEVQVVRNAQAGGNANSWITKTFSSFSSLKEATGVVKKLEQ
;
A
#
# COMPACT_ATOMS: atom_id res chain seq x y z
N MET A 1 57.70 21.81 -27.39
CA MET A 1 57.12 22.28 -26.11
C MET A 1 58.16 22.42 -24.99
N TYR A 2 58.76 21.34 -24.46
CA TYR A 2 59.77 21.41 -23.37
C TYR A 2 60.94 22.37 -23.66
N LYS A 3 61.46 22.36 -24.89
CA LYS A 3 62.54 23.26 -25.33
C LYS A 3 62.15 24.74 -25.28
N ILE A 4 60.93 25.10 -25.69
CA ILE A 4 60.42 26.49 -25.70
C ILE A 4 60.33 27.01 -24.26
N SER A 5 59.68 26.26 -23.37
CA SER A 5 59.52 26.69 -21.98
C SER A 5 60.86 26.78 -21.24
N LYS A 6 61.80 25.85 -21.52
CA LYS A 6 63.16 25.89 -20.97
C LYS A 6 63.97 27.06 -21.53
N ALA A 7 63.84 27.36 -22.83
CA ALA A 7 64.49 28.50 -23.43
C ALA A 7 63.95 29.81 -22.82
N TYR A 8 62.64 29.93 -22.62
CA TYR A 8 62.04 31.10 -22.00
C TYR A 8 62.51 31.31 -20.56
N SER A 9 62.58 30.25 -19.76
CA SER A 9 63.04 30.37 -18.36
C SER A 9 64.48 30.82 -18.21
N VAL A 10 65.31 30.65 -19.24
CA VAL A 10 66.70 31.17 -19.28
C VAL A 10 66.73 32.58 -19.86
N TYR A 11 65.79 32.91 -20.75
CA TYR A 11 65.68 34.22 -21.39
C TYR A 11 65.18 35.29 -20.41
N ASP A 12 64.13 35.01 -19.64
CA ASP A 12 63.54 35.93 -18.65
C ASP A 12 63.76 35.37 -17.23
N ASN A 13 64.88 35.71 -16.60
CA ASN A 13 65.25 35.21 -15.27
C ASN A 13 64.33 35.71 -14.15
N ASP A 14 63.69 36.87 -14.33
CA ASP A 14 62.81 37.45 -13.30
C ASP A 14 61.52 36.64 -13.16
N VAL A 15 61.00 36.13 -14.27
CA VAL A 15 59.82 35.25 -14.31
C VAL A 15 60.21 33.79 -14.14
N GLY A 16 61.30 33.36 -14.79
CA GLY A 16 61.72 31.97 -14.84
C GLY A 16 60.70 31.04 -15.51
N TYR A 17 60.63 29.78 -15.04
CA TYR A 17 59.58 28.85 -15.47
C TYR A 17 58.37 28.97 -14.55
N THR A 18 57.26 29.49 -15.07
CA THR A 18 56.01 29.62 -14.32
C THR A 18 55.01 28.52 -14.69
N GLN A 19 54.32 28.00 -13.67
CA GLN A 19 53.28 26.99 -13.85
C GLN A 19 52.12 27.59 -14.64
N GLY A 20 51.90 27.08 -15.86
CA GLY A 20 50.84 27.56 -16.76
C GLY A 20 51.35 28.06 -18.11
N LEU A 21 52.58 28.60 -18.17
CA LEU A 21 53.16 29.12 -19.41
C LEU A 21 53.37 28.04 -20.48
N SER A 22 53.50 26.79 -20.06
CA SER A 22 53.64 25.64 -20.94
C SER A 22 52.40 25.38 -21.80
N PHE A 23 51.19 25.72 -21.32
CA PHE A 23 49.96 25.63 -22.11
C PHE A 23 49.93 26.69 -23.22
N LEU A 24 50.33 27.93 -22.91
CA LEU A 24 50.45 28.98 -23.90
C LEU A 24 51.50 28.64 -24.97
N ALA A 25 52.67 28.15 -24.55
CA ALA A 25 53.70 27.69 -25.48
C ALA A 25 53.22 26.53 -26.37
N ALA A 26 52.40 25.62 -25.85
CA ALA A 26 51.81 24.53 -26.63
C ALA A 26 50.82 25.06 -27.68
N VAL A 27 49.96 26.02 -27.34
CA VAL A 27 48.99 26.63 -28.26
C VAL A 27 49.70 27.31 -29.43
N LEU A 28 50.77 28.05 -29.18
CA LEU A 28 51.58 28.67 -30.23
C LEU A 28 52.25 27.61 -31.11
N TRP A 29 52.88 26.62 -30.49
CA TRP A 29 53.57 25.54 -31.20
C TRP A 29 52.66 24.71 -32.12
N LEU A 30 51.36 24.59 -31.79
CA LEU A 30 50.40 23.92 -32.67
C LEU A 30 50.19 24.65 -34.01
N HIS A 31 50.49 25.95 -34.10
CA HIS A 31 50.22 26.79 -35.27
C HIS A 31 51.47 27.27 -35.99
N MET A 32 52.66 27.15 -35.37
CA MET A 32 53.90 27.63 -35.96
C MET A 32 55.12 26.81 -35.53
N PRO A 33 56.21 26.81 -36.32
CA PRO A 33 57.46 26.16 -35.95
C PRO A 33 58.00 26.59 -34.59
N GLU A 34 58.80 25.73 -33.96
CA GLU A 34 59.30 25.90 -32.59
C GLU A 34 59.96 27.27 -32.33
N GLU A 35 60.81 27.73 -33.25
CA GLU A 35 61.52 29.02 -33.16
C GLU A 35 60.56 30.21 -33.24
N GLN A 36 59.55 30.13 -34.11
CA GLN A 36 58.53 31.17 -34.26
C GLN A 36 57.62 31.21 -33.03
N ALA A 37 57.25 30.04 -32.49
CA ALA A 37 56.45 29.93 -31.28
C ALA A 37 57.19 30.55 -30.08
N PHE A 38 58.50 30.34 -29.97
CA PHE A 38 59.33 31.02 -28.98
C PHE A 38 59.34 32.54 -29.19
N ALA A 39 59.55 33.01 -30.43
CA ALA A 39 59.57 34.44 -30.74
C ALA A 39 58.24 35.13 -30.40
N VAL A 40 57.11 34.51 -30.75
CA VAL A 40 55.77 35.02 -30.42
C VAL A 40 55.50 34.96 -28.91
N LEU A 41 55.96 33.91 -28.21
CA LEU A 41 55.86 33.83 -26.76
C LEU A 41 56.59 35.00 -26.09
N VAL A 42 57.82 35.31 -26.52
CA VAL A 42 58.57 36.47 -26.01
C VAL A 42 57.79 37.77 -26.25
N LYS A 43 57.16 37.92 -27.43
CA LYS A 43 56.33 39.09 -27.75
C LYS A 43 55.07 39.21 -26.89
N ILE A 44 54.39 38.10 -26.60
CA ILE A 44 53.26 38.11 -25.67
C ILE A 44 53.71 38.49 -24.26
N MET A 45 54.85 37.96 -23.82
CA MET A 45 55.35 38.20 -22.47
C MET A 45 55.81 39.65 -22.27
N TYR A 46 56.63 40.19 -23.17
CA TYR A 46 57.19 41.55 -23.05
C TYR A 46 56.31 42.61 -23.69
N ASP A 47 55.96 42.49 -24.97
CA ASP A 47 55.28 43.56 -25.71
C ASP A 47 53.79 43.66 -25.35
N LYS A 48 53.14 42.53 -24.98
CA LYS A 48 51.74 42.51 -24.53
C LYS A 48 51.58 42.54 -23.00
N GLY A 49 52.68 42.60 -22.24
CA GLY A 49 52.67 42.81 -20.79
C GLY A 49 52.20 41.61 -19.96
N LEU A 50 52.23 40.39 -20.50
CA LEU A 50 51.82 39.21 -19.73
C LEU A 50 52.83 38.88 -18.62
N ARG A 51 54.13 39.18 -18.83
CA ARG A 51 55.19 38.92 -17.83
C ARG A 51 54.99 39.68 -16.53
N ASP A 52 54.41 40.88 -16.61
CA ASP A 52 54.28 41.79 -15.47
C ASP A 52 53.34 41.20 -14.40
N LEU A 53 52.45 40.29 -14.80
CA LEU A 53 51.58 39.56 -13.88
C LEU A 53 52.32 38.57 -12.96
N PHE A 54 53.53 38.13 -13.34
CA PHE A 54 54.27 37.08 -12.62
C PHE A 54 55.35 37.63 -11.68
N VAL A 55 55.78 38.87 -11.89
CA VAL A 55 56.85 39.49 -11.11
C VAL A 55 56.30 40.26 -9.91
N ASN A 56 57.18 40.76 -9.04
CA ASN A 56 56.84 41.61 -7.88
C ASN A 56 55.71 41.03 -7.01
N ASN A 57 55.79 39.73 -6.72
CA ASN A 57 54.80 39.03 -5.90
C ASN A 57 53.35 39.19 -6.42
N PHE A 58 53.17 39.10 -7.74
CA PHE A 58 51.86 39.16 -8.42
C PHE A 58 51.11 40.48 -8.22
N GLN A 59 51.81 41.59 -7.92
CA GLN A 59 51.17 42.88 -7.66
C GLN A 59 50.28 43.35 -8.82
N GLU A 60 50.76 43.23 -10.06
CA GLU A 60 49.95 43.57 -11.25
C GLU A 60 48.73 42.66 -11.38
N LEU A 61 48.87 41.37 -11.08
CA LEU A 61 47.75 40.42 -11.12
C LEU A 61 46.67 40.79 -10.09
N HIS A 62 47.06 41.16 -8.86
CA HIS A 62 46.12 41.64 -7.85
C HIS A 62 45.41 42.92 -8.29
N MET A 63 46.13 43.85 -8.93
CA MET A 63 45.51 45.03 -9.55
C MET A 63 44.53 44.63 -10.66
N LYS A 64 44.88 43.64 -11.50
CA LYS A 64 43.97 43.13 -12.53
C LYS A 64 42.71 42.49 -11.93
N PHE A 65 42.81 41.78 -10.82
CA PHE A 65 41.66 41.25 -10.09
C PHE A 65 40.76 42.36 -9.57
N PHE A 66 41.33 43.40 -8.95
CA PHE A 66 40.56 44.56 -8.50
C PHE A 66 39.80 45.23 -9.66
N GLN A 67 40.45 45.39 -10.82
CA GLN A 67 39.80 45.91 -12.02
C GLN A 67 38.64 45.03 -12.49
N LEU A 68 38.81 43.70 -12.49
CA LEU A 68 37.74 42.77 -12.88
C LEU A 68 36.58 42.80 -11.88
N ASP A 69 36.88 42.91 -10.58
CA ASP A 69 35.91 43.01 -9.51
C ASP A 69 35.03 44.27 -9.65
N ARG A 70 35.65 45.44 -9.87
CA ARG A 70 34.92 46.70 -10.14
C ARG A 70 34.14 46.66 -11.45
N LEU A 71 34.69 46.01 -12.47
CA LEU A 71 33.96 45.81 -13.72
C LEU A 71 32.76 44.88 -13.55
N LEU A 72 32.85 43.87 -12.68
CA LEU A 72 31.76 42.96 -12.34
C LEU A 72 30.65 43.71 -11.61
N GLU A 73 31.00 44.52 -10.62
CA GLU A 73 30.08 45.43 -9.92
C GLU A 73 29.33 46.34 -10.91
N ASP A 74 30.06 46.98 -11.84
CA ASP A 74 29.49 47.89 -12.83
C ASP A 74 28.57 47.21 -13.86
N ASN A 75 28.86 45.97 -14.26
CA ASN A 75 28.22 45.32 -15.41
C ASN A 75 27.23 44.23 -15.02
N VAL A 76 27.40 43.61 -13.85
CA VAL A 76 26.60 42.48 -13.36
C VAL A 76 26.42 42.61 -11.83
N PRO A 77 25.81 43.72 -11.35
CA PRO A 77 25.82 44.09 -9.93
C PRO A 77 25.18 43.05 -9.01
N ASP A 78 24.17 42.32 -9.48
CA ASP A 78 23.53 41.26 -8.71
C ASP A 78 24.42 40.03 -8.52
N LEU A 79 25.20 39.65 -9.54
CA LEU A 79 26.19 38.59 -9.40
C LEU A 79 27.35 39.03 -8.48
N TYR A 80 27.75 40.30 -8.58
CA TYR A 80 28.73 40.88 -7.66
C TYR A 80 28.26 40.81 -6.20
N SER A 81 27.05 41.31 -5.91
CA SER A 81 26.48 41.25 -4.56
C SER A 81 26.36 39.84 -4.03
N HIS A 82 25.98 38.88 -4.89
CA HIS A 82 25.97 37.46 -4.51
C HIS A 82 27.36 36.98 -4.12
N PHE A 83 28.38 37.20 -4.96
CA PHE A 83 29.76 36.78 -4.67
C PHE A 83 30.30 37.39 -3.38
N VAL A 84 30.05 38.68 -3.14
CA VAL A 84 30.41 39.34 -1.87
C VAL A 84 29.71 38.67 -0.69
N HIS A 85 28.41 38.37 -0.81
CA HIS A 85 27.63 37.74 0.26
C HIS A 85 28.13 36.34 0.63
N ILE A 86 28.53 35.54 -0.36
CA ILE A 86 29.03 34.17 -0.14
C ILE A 86 30.55 34.09 0.04
N GLY A 87 31.26 35.23 0.07
CA GLY A 87 32.71 35.28 0.27
C GLY A 87 33.56 34.80 -0.91
N ILE A 88 33.05 34.90 -2.15
CA ILE A 88 33.80 34.56 -3.36
C ILE A 88 34.62 35.77 -3.81
N GLU A 89 35.94 35.59 -3.85
CA GLU A 89 36.86 36.60 -4.36
C GLU A 89 37.34 36.29 -5.78
N THR A 90 37.62 37.34 -6.56
CA THR A 90 38.06 37.23 -7.95
C THR A 90 39.31 36.34 -8.14
N HIS A 91 40.26 36.38 -7.19
CA HIS A 91 41.49 35.60 -7.26
C HIS A 91 41.23 34.08 -7.24
N MET A 92 40.13 33.63 -6.60
CA MET A 92 39.79 32.22 -6.41
C MET A 92 39.44 31.51 -7.73
N PHE A 93 38.95 32.25 -8.73
CA PHE A 93 38.54 31.67 -10.02
C PHE A 93 39.28 32.26 -11.23
N ALA A 94 39.68 33.54 -11.19
CA ALA A 94 40.22 34.23 -12.37
C ALA A 94 41.75 34.12 -12.53
N SER A 95 42.48 33.62 -11.53
CA SER A 95 43.95 33.55 -11.59
C SER A 95 44.48 32.88 -12.86
N GLN A 96 43.90 31.73 -13.24
CA GLN A 96 44.31 31.02 -14.44
C GLN A 96 43.86 31.71 -15.73
N TRP A 97 42.76 32.48 -15.70
CA TRP A 97 42.27 33.21 -16.86
C TRP A 97 43.28 34.26 -17.30
N PHE A 98 43.84 35.01 -16.34
CA PHE A 98 44.88 36.01 -16.58
C PHE A 98 46.23 35.37 -16.90
N LEU A 99 46.74 34.50 -16.01
CA LEU A 99 48.11 33.98 -16.12
C LEU A 99 48.31 33.05 -17.32
N THR A 100 47.26 32.39 -17.78
CA THR A 100 47.36 31.40 -18.88
C THR A 100 46.62 31.81 -20.13
N LEU A 101 46.02 33.00 -20.19
CA LEU A 101 45.16 33.43 -21.30
C LEU A 101 44.09 32.36 -21.62
N PHE A 102 43.47 31.81 -20.59
CA PHE A 102 42.47 30.72 -20.65
C PHE A 102 42.96 29.35 -21.18
N THR A 103 44.22 29.24 -21.61
CA THR A 103 44.78 28.03 -22.25
C THR A 103 44.79 26.78 -21.35
N ALA A 104 44.78 26.95 -20.03
CA ALA A 104 44.90 25.82 -19.10
C ALA A 104 43.62 24.99 -18.91
N LYS A 105 42.44 25.57 -19.12
CA LYS A 105 41.15 24.94 -18.77
C LYS A 105 40.13 24.92 -19.91
N PHE A 106 40.19 25.89 -20.81
CA PHE A 106 39.19 26.00 -21.88
C PHE A 106 39.56 25.15 -23.11
N PRO A 107 38.56 24.67 -23.88
CA PRO A 107 38.81 23.93 -25.11
C PRO A 107 39.60 24.74 -26.15
N LEU A 108 40.42 24.05 -26.95
CA LEU A 108 41.40 24.66 -27.85
C LEU A 108 40.79 25.67 -28.85
N HIS A 109 39.68 25.35 -29.49
CA HIS A 109 39.03 26.26 -30.46
C HIS A 109 38.61 27.58 -29.79
N THR A 110 38.08 27.53 -28.56
CA THR A 110 37.76 28.75 -27.78
C THR A 110 39.03 29.55 -27.50
N VAL A 111 40.10 28.86 -27.07
CA VAL A 111 41.39 29.49 -26.78
C VAL A 111 41.98 30.15 -28.03
N PHE A 112 41.84 29.56 -29.21
CA PHE A 112 42.35 30.14 -30.46
C PHE A 112 41.66 31.46 -30.79
N HIS A 113 40.33 31.53 -30.68
CA HIS A 113 39.62 32.80 -30.86
C HIS A 113 40.04 33.87 -29.85
N ILE A 114 40.26 33.49 -28.59
CA ILE A 114 40.76 34.42 -27.56
C ILE A 114 42.16 34.91 -27.94
N MET A 115 43.05 34.01 -28.38
CA MET A 115 44.40 34.33 -28.80
C MET A 115 44.44 35.27 -30.01
N ASP A 116 43.60 35.04 -31.02
CA ASP A 116 43.52 35.89 -32.21
C ASP A 116 43.24 37.35 -31.84
N VAL A 117 42.22 37.57 -31.01
CA VAL A 117 41.85 38.92 -30.55
C VAL A 117 42.89 39.47 -29.57
N PHE A 118 43.45 38.64 -28.68
CA PHE A 118 44.49 39.06 -27.74
C PHE A 118 45.75 39.54 -28.44
N LEU A 119 46.19 38.87 -29.51
CA LEU A 119 47.35 39.30 -30.28
C LEU A 119 47.13 40.66 -30.96
N SER A 120 45.89 40.99 -31.33
CA SER A 120 45.52 42.34 -31.80
C SER A 120 45.46 43.34 -30.65
N GLU A 121 44.52 43.15 -29.72
CA GLU A 121 44.06 44.17 -28.76
C GLU A 121 44.81 44.14 -27.40
N GLY A 122 45.48 43.03 -27.08
CA GLY A 122 46.25 42.86 -25.84
C GLY A 122 45.40 42.56 -24.59
N MET A 123 45.90 42.99 -23.43
CA MET A 123 45.39 42.60 -22.11
C MET A 123 43.91 42.91 -21.86
N ILE A 124 43.33 43.92 -22.54
CA ILE A 124 41.92 44.27 -22.39
C ILE A 124 40.98 43.11 -22.75
N VAL A 125 41.42 42.21 -23.64
CA VAL A 125 40.64 41.05 -24.09
C VAL A 125 40.30 40.13 -22.93
N ILE A 126 41.20 39.95 -21.96
CA ILE A 126 40.97 39.07 -20.81
C ILE A 126 39.76 39.57 -20.01
N TYR A 127 39.59 40.88 -19.85
CA TYR A 127 38.41 41.47 -19.21
C TYR A 127 37.13 41.25 -20.02
N HIS A 128 37.19 41.46 -21.34
CA HIS A 128 36.05 41.24 -22.22
C HIS A 128 35.51 39.81 -22.09
N VAL A 129 36.39 38.80 -22.22
CA VAL A 129 35.93 37.41 -22.14
C VAL A 129 35.61 36.99 -20.71
N SER A 130 36.32 37.47 -19.68
CA SER A 130 35.95 37.21 -18.27
C SER A 130 34.53 37.71 -17.95
N LEU A 131 34.20 38.94 -18.36
CA LEU A 131 32.86 39.48 -18.16
C LEU A 131 31.80 38.75 -19.00
N ALA A 132 32.13 38.33 -20.22
CA ALA A 132 31.22 37.55 -21.04
C ALA A 132 30.90 36.19 -20.41
N LEU A 133 31.93 35.48 -19.92
CA LEU A 133 31.79 34.21 -19.20
C LEU A 133 30.86 34.36 -17.98
N LEU A 134 31.06 35.42 -17.19
CA LEU A 134 30.26 35.72 -16.01
C LEU A 134 28.82 36.10 -16.38
N LYS A 135 28.62 36.94 -17.40
CA LYS A 135 27.29 37.35 -17.89
C LYS A 135 26.48 36.16 -18.40
N LEU A 136 27.08 35.30 -19.22
CA LEU A 136 26.42 34.12 -19.78
C LEU A 136 26.10 33.06 -18.71
N SER A 137 26.90 32.99 -17.65
CA SER A 137 26.72 32.02 -16.56
C SER A 137 25.95 32.56 -15.35
N LYS A 138 25.57 33.83 -15.37
CA LYS A 138 24.95 34.56 -14.25
C LYS A 138 23.80 33.80 -13.59
N LYS A 139 22.84 33.32 -14.38
CA LYS A 139 21.64 32.64 -13.86
C LYS A 139 21.98 31.39 -13.06
N GLU A 140 23.00 30.65 -13.48
CA GLU A 140 23.42 29.43 -12.80
C GLU A 140 24.23 29.75 -11.55
N LEU A 141 25.05 30.80 -11.60
CA LEU A 141 25.90 31.21 -10.48
C LEU A 141 25.10 31.80 -9.31
N LEU A 142 24.02 32.56 -9.58
CA LEU A 142 23.18 33.18 -8.54
C LEU A 142 22.47 32.16 -7.63
N GLY A 143 22.32 30.91 -8.06
CA GLY A 143 21.69 29.84 -7.27
C GLY A 143 22.66 28.92 -6.54
N GLN A 144 23.97 29.22 -6.56
CA GLN A 144 25.01 28.37 -5.97
C GLN A 144 25.56 28.99 -4.68
N ASP A 145 25.95 28.13 -3.75
CA ASP A 145 26.74 28.48 -2.57
C ASP A 145 28.23 28.59 -2.92
N PHE A 146 29.07 28.88 -1.92
CA PHE A 146 30.52 29.03 -2.08
C PHE A 146 31.17 27.84 -2.81
N GLU A 147 30.91 26.61 -2.36
CA GLU A 147 31.48 25.41 -2.99
C GLU A 147 30.94 25.20 -4.41
N GLY A 148 29.64 25.40 -4.61
CA GLY A 148 28.96 25.28 -5.90
C GLY A 148 29.56 26.21 -6.95
N VAL A 149 29.83 27.48 -6.60
CA VAL A 149 30.46 28.46 -7.49
C VAL A 149 31.87 28.03 -7.89
N LEU A 150 32.72 27.62 -6.94
CA LEU A 150 34.10 27.19 -7.25
C LEU A 150 34.10 25.92 -8.11
N LYS A 151 33.21 24.97 -7.82
CA LYS A 151 33.03 23.76 -8.62
C LYS A 151 32.56 24.09 -10.04
N PHE A 152 31.64 25.05 -10.18
CA PHE A 152 31.15 25.51 -11.47
C PHE A 152 32.27 26.05 -12.35
N PHE A 153 33.10 26.97 -11.83
CA PHE A 153 34.24 27.53 -12.57
C PHE A 153 35.27 26.45 -12.96
N ARG A 154 35.52 25.50 -12.07
CA ARG A 154 36.53 24.45 -12.31
C ARG A 154 36.09 23.41 -13.33
N VAL A 155 34.80 23.03 -13.36
CA VAL A 155 34.32 21.86 -14.09
C VAL A 155 33.27 22.19 -15.14
N THR A 156 32.26 22.97 -14.78
CA THR A 156 31.08 23.19 -15.63
C THR A 156 31.37 24.23 -16.70
N LEU A 157 31.95 25.36 -16.30
CA LEU A 157 32.19 26.49 -17.20
C LEU A 157 33.02 26.11 -18.44
N PRO A 158 34.18 25.42 -18.33
CA PRO A 158 34.96 25.10 -19.53
C PRO A 158 34.29 24.07 -20.44
N LYS A 159 33.42 23.20 -19.88
CA LYS A 159 32.69 22.19 -20.68
C LYS A 159 31.63 22.79 -21.58
N LYS A 160 31.11 23.97 -21.23
CA LYS A 160 30.10 24.68 -22.03
C LYS A 160 30.64 25.13 -23.37
N TYR A 161 31.91 25.51 -23.42
CA TYR A 161 32.57 26.04 -24.61
C TYR A 161 33.31 24.96 -25.40
N ARG A 162 32.71 23.76 -25.50
CA ARG A 162 33.26 22.63 -26.26
C ARG A 162 32.85 22.64 -27.73
N SER A 163 31.76 23.33 -28.06
CA SER A 163 31.29 23.45 -29.44
C SER A 163 31.72 24.79 -30.02
N ASP A 164 31.96 24.81 -31.33
CA ASP A 164 32.40 26.01 -32.03
C ASP A 164 31.36 27.14 -31.92
N GLU A 165 30.07 26.81 -32.00
CA GLU A 165 28.98 27.78 -31.89
C GLU A 165 28.99 28.50 -30.54
N SER A 166 29.19 27.75 -29.45
CA SER A 166 29.27 28.33 -28.10
C SER A 166 30.51 29.22 -27.91
N ALA A 167 31.63 28.89 -28.55
CA ALA A 167 32.83 29.70 -28.52
C ALA A 167 32.66 31.00 -29.32
N VAL A 168 32.03 30.93 -30.49
CA VAL A 168 31.70 32.10 -31.30
C VAL A 168 30.72 33.03 -30.55
N GLU A 169 29.69 32.46 -29.92
CA GLU A 169 28.76 33.24 -29.09
C GLU A 169 29.49 33.95 -27.94
N LEU A 170 30.36 33.24 -27.22
CA LEU A 170 31.20 33.83 -26.16
C LEU A 170 31.99 35.03 -26.68
N MET A 171 32.64 34.89 -27.83
CA MET A 171 33.47 35.95 -28.38
C MET A 171 32.64 37.14 -28.89
N GLN A 172 31.47 36.90 -29.47
CA GLN A 172 30.54 37.98 -29.84
C GLN A 172 30.10 38.78 -28.62
N VAL A 173 29.72 38.09 -27.54
CA VAL A 173 29.33 38.73 -26.28
C VAL A 173 30.51 39.47 -25.65
N ALA A 174 31.71 38.90 -25.68
CA ALA A 174 32.94 39.53 -25.20
C ALA A 174 33.22 40.85 -25.94
N MET A 175 33.16 40.84 -27.26
CA MET A 175 33.44 42.04 -28.08
C MET A 175 32.35 43.10 -27.98
N SER A 176 31.11 42.70 -27.67
CA SER A 176 30.01 43.64 -27.40
C SER A 176 30.06 44.26 -26.00
N THR A 177 30.83 43.66 -25.08
CA THR A 177 30.89 44.12 -23.69
C THR A 177 31.72 45.40 -23.59
N LYS A 178 31.11 46.45 -23.04
CA LYS A 178 31.75 47.77 -22.92
C LYS A 178 32.81 47.79 -21.80
N VAL A 179 34.04 47.40 -22.11
CA VAL A 179 35.21 47.71 -21.27
C VAL A 179 35.98 48.85 -21.93
N SER A 180 36.14 49.97 -21.21
CA SER A 180 36.89 51.11 -21.73
C SER A 180 38.25 51.22 -21.04
N GLN A 181 39.29 51.53 -21.81
CA GLN A 181 40.62 51.78 -21.25
C GLN A 181 40.62 52.90 -20.21
N ARG A 182 39.71 53.88 -20.34
CA ARG A 182 39.54 54.96 -19.36
C ARG A 182 39.07 54.44 -18.01
N LYS A 183 38.12 53.50 -17.97
CA LYS A 183 37.66 52.87 -16.72
C LYS A 183 38.76 52.03 -16.08
N LEU A 184 39.45 51.20 -16.87
CA LEU A 184 40.58 50.41 -16.36
C LEU A 184 41.65 51.31 -15.70
N LYS A 185 42.06 52.38 -16.37
CA LYS A 185 43.01 53.35 -15.80
C LYS A 185 42.48 54.06 -14.55
N LYS A 186 41.17 54.26 -14.43
CA LYS A 186 40.55 54.82 -13.22
C LYS A 186 40.69 53.82 -12.06
N TYR A 187 40.28 52.57 -12.25
CA TYR A 187 40.38 51.52 -11.23
C TYR A 187 41.83 51.18 -10.85
N GLU A 188 42.76 51.29 -11.80
CA GLU A 188 44.20 51.15 -11.54
C GLU A 188 44.69 52.21 -10.55
N LYS A 189 44.31 53.47 -10.75
CA LYS A 189 44.64 54.56 -9.81
C LYS A 189 44.00 54.35 -8.44
N GLU A 190 42.76 53.88 -8.40
CA GLU A 190 42.07 53.55 -7.15
C GLU A 190 42.79 52.43 -6.40
N PHE A 191 43.24 51.39 -7.09
CA PHE A 191 43.99 50.28 -6.49
C PHE A 191 45.31 50.75 -5.84
N TYR A 192 46.13 51.53 -6.56
CA TYR A 192 47.39 52.01 -5.98
C TYR A 192 47.16 53.06 -4.90
N ALA A 193 46.13 53.91 -5.00
CA ALA A 193 45.79 54.85 -3.93
C ALA A 193 45.39 54.11 -2.65
N MET A 194 44.58 53.06 -2.77
CA MET A 194 44.19 52.20 -1.64
C MET A 194 45.42 51.49 -1.04
N LYS A 195 46.32 50.94 -1.88
CA LYS A 195 47.58 50.33 -1.45
C LYS A 195 48.50 51.32 -0.72
N GLU A 196 48.66 52.53 -1.23
CA GLU A 196 49.48 53.57 -0.60
C GLU A 196 48.88 54.05 0.72
N GLU A 197 47.56 54.13 0.82
CA GLU A 197 46.87 54.46 2.07
C GLU A 197 47.05 53.34 3.10
N GLU A 198 46.94 52.09 2.66
CA GLU A 198 47.27 50.90 3.46
C GLU A 198 48.72 50.97 3.94
N GLU A 199 49.70 51.26 3.08
CA GLU A 199 51.12 51.35 3.46
C GLU A 199 51.45 52.54 4.39
N ARG A 200 50.66 53.62 4.33
CA ARG A 200 50.79 54.78 5.24
C ARG A 200 50.22 54.53 6.62
N GLU A 201 49.26 53.62 6.74
CA GLU A 201 48.66 53.26 8.01
C GLU A 201 49.68 52.51 8.88
N ASP A 202 49.80 52.91 10.15
CA ASP A 202 50.70 52.27 11.11
C ASP A 202 50.40 50.75 11.14
N PRO A 203 51.39 49.89 10.87
CA PRO A 203 51.18 48.45 10.89
C PRO A 203 50.60 47.95 12.21
N VAL A 204 50.87 48.62 13.34
CA VAL A 204 50.25 48.29 14.63
C VAL A 204 48.76 48.58 14.62
N ASP A 205 48.33 49.77 14.19
CA ASP A 205 46.92 50.18 14.15
C ASP A 205 46.09 49.33 13.19
N ARG A 206 46.71 48.87 12.08
CA ARG A 206 46.09 47.95 11.13
C ARG A 206 45.90 46.56 11.75
N LEU A 207 46.98 46.00 12.30
CA LEU A 207 46.95 44.67 12.92
C LEU A 207 46.00 44.64 14.12
N GLU A 208 45.94 45.69 14.94
CA GLU A 208 44.99 45.79 16.05
C GLU A 208 43.54 45.77 15.56
N ARG A 209 43.23 46.48 14.47
CA ARG A 209 41.89 46.49 13.88
C ARG A 209 41.53 45.16 13.26
N GLU A 210 42.43 44.55 12.49
CA GLU A 210 42.24 43.22 11.91
C GLU A 210 42.06 42.16 13.00
N ASN A 211 42.87 42.20 14.06
CA ASN A 211 42.77 41.27 15.18
C ASN A 211 41.45 41.46 15.93
N LYS A 212 41.00 42.70 16.12
CA LYS A 212 39.66 42.98 16.68
C LYS A 212 38.54 42.43 15.79
N GLN A 213 38.60 42.65 14.47
CA GLN A 213 37.61 42.11 13.53
C GLN A 213 37.62 40.57 13.52
N MET A 214 38.81 39.95 13.55
CA MET A 214 38.93 38.49 13.64
C MET A 214 38.37 37.96 14.96
N MET A 215 38.63 38.62 16.10
CA MET A 215 38.05 38.24 17.38
C MET A 215 36.52 38.34 17.38
N GLU A 216 35.95 39.39 16.79
CA GLU A 216 34.50 39.57 16.66
C GLU A 216 33.88 38.48 15.75
N ALA A 217 34.51 38.17 14.61
CA ALA A 217 34.08 37.11 13.72
C ALA A 217 34.19 35.72 14.37
N ASN A 218 35.27 35.46 15.12
CA ASN A 218 35.46 34.21 15.84
C ASN A 218 34.38 34.02 16.90
N LEU A 219 34.10 35.06 17.69
CA LEU A 219 33.02 35.04 18.68
C LEU A 219 31.63 34.83 18.05
N HIS A 220 31.40 35.37 16.84
CA HIS A 220 30.17 35.11 16.11
C HIS A 220 30.05 33.64 15.68
N LEU A 221 31.11 33.10 15.09
CA LEU A 221 31.16 31.70 14.65
C LEU A 221 31.05 30.73 15.84
N GLU A 222 31.65 31.04 16.99
CA GLU A 222 31.50 30.25 18.21
C GLU A 222 30.03 30.20 18.66
N ARG A 223 29.31 31.34 18.61
CA ARG A 223 27.87 31.38 18.93
C ARG A 223 27.03 30.56 17.96
N GLU A 224 27.24 30.71 16.65
CA GLU A 224 26.52 29.91 15.65
C GLU A 224 26.79 28.41 15.83
N ASN A 225 28.03 28.05 16.15
CA ASN A 225 28.39 26.65 16.39
C ASN A 225 27.71 26.10 17.66
N ASP A 226 27.64 26.90 18.73
CA ASP A 226 26.92 26.54 19.96
C ASP A 226 25.41 26.40 19.72
N GLU A 227 24.81 27.29 18.93
CA GLU A 227 23.39 27.22 18.53
C GLU A 227 23.11 25.95 17.71
N LEU A 228 23.93 25.67 16.69
CA LEU A 228 23.81 24.46 15.87
C LEU A 228 24.01 23.19 16.70
N ALA A 229 24.96 23.18 17.65
CA ALA A 229 25.16 22.07 18.56
C ALA A 229 23.91 21.85 19.44
N HIS A 230 23.29 22.92 19.92
CA HIS A 230 22.06 22.84 20.72
C HIS A 230 20.87 22.30 19.92
N GLU A 231 20.68 22.78 18.69
CA GLU A 231 19.64 22.29 17.78
C GLU A 231 19.85 20.80 17.46
N LEU A 232 21.09 20.40 17.16
CA LEU A 232 21.43 19.01 16.87
C LEU A 232 21.11 18.08 18.04
N ILE A 233 21.48 18.47 19.26
CA ILE A 233 21.17 17.70 20.48
C ILE A 233 19.65 17.61 20.69
N THR A 234 18.93 18.71 20.49
CA THR A 234 17.48 18.77 20.65
C THR A 234 16.78 17.86 19.64
N HIS A 235 17.17 17.92 18.37
CA HIS A 235 16.65 17.04 17.33
C HIS A 235 16.96 15.57 17.62
N LYS A 236 18.19 15.25 18.07
CA LYS A 236 18.57 13.90 18.45
C LYS A 236 17.68 13.36 19.58
N LEU A 237 17.48 14.13 20.65
CA LEU A 237 16.60 13.74 21.76
C LEU A 237 15.14 13.56 21.33
N MET A 238 14.66 14.38 20.40
CA MET A 238 13.32 14.25 19.84
C MET A 238 13.17 12.98 19.01
N MET A 239 14.17 12.67 18.18
CA MET A 239 14.20 11.44 17.37
C MET A 239 14.28 10.19 18.24
N GLU A 240 15.11 10.18 19.29
CA GLU A 240 15.19 9.06 20.24
C GLU A 240 13.82 8.80 20.90
N LYS A 241 13.11 9.84 21.34
CA LYS A 241 11.75 9.70 21.88
C LYS A 241 10.73 9.19 20.86
N GLN A 242 10.85 9.57 19.59
CA GLN A 242 9.99 9.04 18.53
C GLN A 242 10.28 7.56 18.29
N LEU A 243 11.56 7.19 18.26
CA LEU A 243 12.00 5.82 18.07
C LEU A 243 11.50 4.90 19.19
N ASP A 244 11.56 5.35 20.45
CA ASP A 244 11.01 4.61 21.59
C ASP A 244 9.49 4.41 21.45
N LYS A 245 8.75 5.44 21.05
CA LYS A 245 7.29 5.33 20.83
C LYS A 245 6.93 4.34 19.73
N GLU A 246 7.67 4.33 18.61
CA GLU A 246 7.41 3.36 17.54
C GLU A 246 7.79 1.94 17.98
N ARG A 247 8.80 1.80 18.84
CA ARG A 247 9.18 0.50 19.42
C ARG A 247 8.10 -0.06 20.33
N ASP A 248 7.54 0.76 21.23
CA ASP A 248 6.42 0.37 22.08
C ASP A 248 5.19 -0.03 21.26
N ARG A 249 4.88 0.70 20.18
CA ARG A 249 3.78 0.34 19.26
C ARG A 249 4.03 -0.99 18.55
N ALA A 250 5.27 -1.26 18.12
CA ALA A 250 5.61 -2.52 17.48
C ALA A 250 5.39 -3.69 18.44
N ASP A 251 5.81 -3.55 19.70
CA ASP A 251 5.62 -4.57 20.73
C ASP A 251 4.12 -4.81 21.02
N GLU A 252 3.29 -3.76 21.03
CA GLU A 252 1.84 -3.87 21.23
C GLU A 252 1.18 -4.61 20.05
N LEU A 253 1.51 -4.23 18.81
CA LEU A 253 1.03 -4.90 17.61
C LEU A 253 1.48 -6.37 17.55
N GLU A 254 2.70 -6.69 18.01
CA GLU A 254 3.16 -8.07 18.04
C GLU A 254 2.36 -8.93 19.04
N LYS A 255 1.98 -8.37 20.19
CA LYS A 255 1.09 -9.03 21.16
C LYS A 255 -0.30 -9.27 20.57
N GLU A 256 -0.90 -8.25 19.95
CA GLU A 256 -2.20 -8.38 19.28
C GLU A 256 -2.18 -9.43 18.18
N LEU A 257 -1.12 -9.44 17.36
CA LEU A 257 -0.95 -10.41 16.28
C LEU A 257 -0.84 -11.84 16.81
N LYS A 258 -0.10 -12.05 17.91
CA LYS A 258 -0.05 -13.35 18.60
C LYS A 258 -1.42 -13.78 19.12
N ALA A 259 -2.17 -12.87 19.75
CA ALA A 259 -3.52 -13.16 20.25
C ALA A 259 -4.49 -13.53 19.11
N LEU A 260 -4.47 -12.76 18.02
CA LEU A 260 -5.30 -13.02 16.83
C LEU A 260 -4.95 -14.35 16.15
N ARG A 261 -3.66 -14.69 16.07
CA ARG A 261 -3.24 -16.01 15.54
C ARG A 261 -3.78 -17.16 16.38
N LEU A 262 -3.76 -17.03 17.71
CA LEU A 262 -4.29 -18.06 18.61
C LEU A 262 -5.81 -18.21 18.42
N ALA A 263 -6.54 -17.09 18.43
CA ALA A 263 -7.98 -17.08 18.23
C ALA A 263 -8.41 -17.64 16.86
N LEU A 264 -7.63 -17.34 15.80
CA LEU A 264 -7.85 -17.93 14.48
C LEU A 264 -7.67 -19.44 14.50
N HIS A 265 -6.60 -19.93 15.15
CA HIS A 265 -6.34 -21.36 15.26
C HIS A 265 -7.48 -22.09 15.99
N ASP A 266 -7.93 -21.56 17.12
CA ASP A 266 -9.04 -22.13 17.90
C ASP A 266 -10.34 -22.16 17.07
N SER A 267 -10.65 -21.08 16.34
CA SER A 267 -11.82 -21.01 15.48
C SER A 267 -11.76 -21.97 14.29
N GLU A 268 -10.58 -22.17 13.70
CA GLU A 268 -10.38 -23.16 12.64
C GLU A 268 -10.56 -24.60 13.15
N GLU A 269 -10.15 -24.89 14.38
CA GLU A 269 -10.35 -26.17 15.03
C GLU A 269 -11.82 -26.44 15.35
N GLU A 270 -12.53 -25.45 15.90
CA GLU A 270 -13.97 -25.54 16.15
C GLU A 270 -14.75 -25.75 14.84
N LYS A 271 -14.40 -25.01 13.77
CA LYS A 271 -15.00 -25.22 12.44
C LYS A 271 -14.77 -26.64 11.92
N ARG A 272 -13.59 -27.21 12.15
CA ARG A 272 -13.26 -28.58 11.76
C ARG A 272 -14.11 -29.60 12.53
N HIS A 273 -14.28 -29.38 13.83
CA HIS A 273 -15.13 -30.20 14.70
C HIS A 273 -16.60 -30.18 14.25
N LEU A 274 -17.18 -28.98 14.11
CA LEU A 274 -18.54 -28.78 13.63
C LEU A 274 -18.75 -29.37 12.21
N GLY A 275 -17.74 -29.29 11.35
CA GLY A 275 -17.74 -29.93 10.04
C GLY A 275 -17.85 -31.45 10.11
N SER A 276 -17.13 -32.08 11.05
CA SER A 276 -17.22 -33.51 11.35
C SER A 276 -18.61 -33.90 11.87
N GLU A 277 -19.14 -33.18 12.86
CA GLU A 277 -20.47 -33.44 13.41
C GLU A 277 -21.55 -33.28 12.36
N THR A 278 -21.49 -32.24 11.53
CA THR A 278 -22.42 -32.03 10.42
C THR A 278 -22.37 -33.19 9.43
N ALA A 279 -21.17 -33.72 9.13
CA ALA A 279 -21.02 -34.87 8.23
C ALA A 279 -21.65 -36.13 8.83
N GLN A 280 -21.45 -36.38 10.13
CA GLN A 280 -22.07 -37.52 10.84
C GLN A 280 -23.60 -37.41 10.84
N VAL A 281 -24.13 -36.24 11.15
CA VAL A 281 -25.57 -35.98 11.16
C VAL A 281 -26.16 -36.16 9.77
N LYS A 282 -25.50 -35.64 8.71
CA LYS A 282 -25.93 -35.86 7.32
C LYS A 282 -25.97 -37.33 6.95
N GLU A 283 -24.97 -38.11 7.33
CA GLU A 283 -24.92 -39.55 7.07
C GLU A 283 -26.01 -40.31 7.83
N MET A 284 -26.29 -39.91 9.08
CA MET A 284 -27.40 -40.47 9.87
C MET A 284 -28.76 -40.18 9.22
N TYR A 285 -29.04 -38.93 8.84
CA TYR A 285 -30.26 -38.58 8.11
C TYR A 285 -30.38 -39.32 6.78
N ARG A 286 -29.29 -39.48 6.03
CA ARG A 286 -29.29 -40.24 4.77
C ARG A 286 -29.73 -41.68 5.02
N ARG A 287 -29.16 -42.36 6.03
CA ARG A 287 -29.49 -43.75 6.37
C ARG A 287 -30.95 -43.90 6.80
N GLU A 288 -31.47 -42.99 7.63
CA GLU A 288 -32.87 -43.07 8.06
C GLU A 288 -33.84 -42.77 6.91
N THR A 289 -33.47 -41.87 6.00
CA THR A 289 -34.28 -41.62 4.80
C THR A 289 -34.31 -42.84 3.88
N GLU A 290 -33.16 -43.50 3.65
CA GLU A 290 -33.08 -44.74 2.86
C GLU A 290 -33.88 -45.88 3.48
N LYS A 291 -33.84 -46.03 4.82
CA LYS A 291 -34.67 -46.99 5.54
C LYS A 291 -36.15 -46.67 5.37
N ALA A 292 -36.58 -45.44 5.62
CA ALA A 292 -37.97 -45.03 5.48
C ALA A 292 -38.49 -45.22 4.04
N GLU A 293 -37.67 -44.92 3.02
CA GLU A 293 -38.00 -45.22 1.63
C GLU A 293 -38.16 -46.72 1.36
N SER A 294 -37.28 -47.56 1.94
CA SER A 294 -37.37 -49.02 1.80
C SER A 294 -38.63 -49.59 2.47
N GLU A 295 -38.99 -49.08 3.64
CA GLU A 295 -40.22 -49.45 4.35
C GLU A 295 -41.46 -48.96 3.60
N SER A 296 -41.42 -47.74 3.07
CA SER A 296 -42.49 -47.19 2.23
C SER A 296 -42.72 -48.04 0.97
N LYS A 297 -41.64 -48.46 0.30
CA LYS A 297 -41.71 -49.40 -0.84
C LYS A 297 -42.33 -50.74 -0.42
N ARG A 298 -41.90 -51.31 0.71
CA ARG A 298 -42.45 -52.56 1.24
C ARG A 298 -43.94 -52.43 1.55
N ASN A 299 -44.33 -51.35 2.25
CA ASN A 299 -45.73 -51.08 2.58
C ASN A 299 -46.57 -50.88 1.32
N SER A 300 -46.04 -50.19 0.30
CA SER A 300 -46.70 -50.04 -1.01
C SER A 300 -46.95 -51.39 -1.68
N THR A 301 -45.96 -52.30 -1.68
CA THR A 301 -46.12 -53.67 -2.19
C THR A 301 -47.21 -54.43 -1.43
N ILE A 302 -47.18 -54.41 -0.10
CA ILE A 302 -48.18 -55.07 0.75
C ILE A 302 -49.59 -54.51 0.47
N ILE A 303 -49.73 -53.19 0.35
CA ILE A 303 -51.00 -52.55 0.00
C ILE A 303 -51.47 -53.00 -1.40
N GLY A 304 -50.55 -53.14 -2.35
CA GLY A 304 -50.83 -53.67 -3.69
C GLY A 304 -51.36 -55.12 -3.65
N GLU A 305 -50.66 -56.00 -2.93
CA GLU A 305 -51.08 -57.40 -2.73
C GLU A 305 -52.43 -57.49 -2.01
N TYR A 306 -52.63 -56.69 -0.96
CA TYR A 306 -53.90 -56.63 -0.23
C TYR A 306 -55.06 -56.21 -1.14
N LYS A 307 -54.87 -55.16 -1.95
CA LYS A 307 -55.87 -54.74 -2.96
C LYS A 307 -56.18 -55.85 -3.96
N GLN A 308 -55.17 -56.60 -4.40
CA GLN A 308 -55.34 -57.73 -5.31
C GLN A 308 -56.16 -58.86 -4.67
N ILE A 309 -55.85 -59.22 -3.41
CA ILE A 309 -56.61 -60.23 -2.65
C ILE A 309 -58.06 -59.79 -2.47
N CYS A 310 -58.31 -58.54 -2.08
CA CYS A 310 -59.67 -57.99 -1.97
C CYS A 310 -60.42 -58.10 -3.30
N SER A 311 -59.79 -57.73 -4.42
CA SER A 311 -60.40 -57.86 -5.76
C SER A 311 -60.75 -59.31 -6.10
N GLN A 312 -59.86 -60.27 -5.81
CA GLN A 312 -60.12 -61.69 -6.05
C GLN A 312 -61.25 -62.25 -5.17
N LEU A 313 -61.31 -61.81 -3.90
CA LEU A 313 -62.38 -62.20 -2.98
C LEU A 313 -63.72 -61.63 -3.43
N SER A 314 -63.77 -60.36 -3.84
CA SER A 314 -64.98 -59.74 -4.42
C SER A 314 -65.44 -60.49 -5.68
N GLU A 315 -64.53 -60.83 -6.60
CA GLU A 315 -64.87 -61.58 -7.81
C GLU A 315 -65.39 -62.99 -7.49
N ARG A 316 -64.79 -63.68 -6.49
CA ARG A 316 -65.29 -64.98 -6.01
C ARG A 316 -66.66 -64.86 -5.36
N LEU A 317 -66.89 -63.84 -4.56
CA LEU A 317 -68.16 -63.59 -3.91
C LEU A 317 -69.27 -63.33 -4.95
N GLU A 318 -68.97 -62.52 -5.99
CA GLU A 318 -69.89 -62.30 -7.11
C GLU A 318 -70.19 -63.60 -7.86
N LYS A 319 -69.17 -64.44 -8.13
CA LYS A 319 -69.36 -65.77 -8.75
C LYS A 319 -70.23 -66.70 -7.89
N GLN A 320 -70.05 -66.71 -6.57
CA GLN A 320 -70.90 -67.51 -5.68
C GLN A 320 -72.31 -66.96 -5.58
N GLN A 321 -72.50 -65.65 -5.49
CA GLN A 321 -73.84 -65.04 -5.46
C GLN A 321 -74.60 -65.29 -6.76
N THR A 322 -73.94 -65.16 -7.90
CA THR A 322 -74.54 -65.47 -9.21
C THR A 322 -74.87 -66.96 -9.32
N GLY A 323 -73.96 -67.84 -8.92
CA GLY A 323 -74.22 -69.29 -8.86
C GLY A 323 -75.37 -69.67 -7.93
N ALA A 324 -75.44 -69.09 -6.73
CA ALA A 324 -76.53 -69.32 -5.77
C ALA A 324 -77.87 -68.77 -6.28
N LYS A 325 -77.87 -67.59 -6.93
CA LYS A 325 -79.07 -67.07 -7.62
C LYS A 325 -79.52 -68.00 -8.74
N GLN A 326 -78.60 -68.53 -9.53
CA GLN A 326 -78.89 -69.51 -10.58
C GLN A 326 -79.50 -70.79 -9.97
N SER A 327 -78.89 -71.34 -8.92
CA SER A 327 -79.42 -72.54 -8.23
C SER A 327 -80.79 -72.30 -7.60
N MET A 328 -81.04 -71.11 -7.03
CA MET A 328 -82.37 -70.71 -6.53
C MET A 328 -83.41 -70.63 -7.65
N LEU A 329 -83.02 -70.16 -8.84
CA LEU A 329 -83.88 -70.15 -10.03
C LEU A 329 -84.16 -71.59 -10.52
N ASP A 330 -83.14 -72.45 -10.60
CA ASP A 330 -83.31 -73.85 -10.97
C ASP A 330 -84.19 -74.61 -9.95
N LEU A 331 -84.03 -74.31 -8.64
CA LEU A 331 -84.87 -74.89 -7.59
C LEU A 331 -86.31 -74.40 -7.70
N ARG A 332 -86.51 -73.12 -8.05
CA ARG A 332 -87.82 -72.53 -8.32
C ARG A 332 -88.49 -73.18 -9.53
N GLU A 333 -87.75 -73.40 -10.60
CA GLU A 333 -88.24 -74.08 -11.82
C GLU A 333 -88.62 -75.54 -11.53
N LYS A 334 -87.79 -76.26 -10.76
CA LYS A 334 -88.11 -77.62 -10.29
C LYS A 334 -89.32 -77.67 -9.35
N LEU A 335 -89.46 -76.72 -8.43
CA LEU A 335 -90.62 -76.61 -7.54
C LEU A 335 -91.91 -76.26 -8.29
N GLN A 336 -91.82 -75.44 -9.36
CA GLN A 336 -92.95 -75.14 -10.25
C GLN A 336 -93.37 -76.33 -11.10
N SER A 337 -92.49 -77.30 -11.36
CA SER A 337 -92.79 -78.52 -12.11
C SER A 337 -93.38 -79.68 -11.29
N CYS A 338 -93.61 -79.48 -9.98
CA CYS A 338 -94.18 -80.49 -9.08
C CYS A 338 -95.66 -80.18 -8.75
N ASP A 339 -96.58 -81.03 -9.22
CA ASP A 339 -98.04 -80.84 -9.12
C ASP A 339 -98.60 -80.75 -7.68
N THR A 340 -97.84 -81.19 -6.67
CA THR A 340 -98.26 -81.13 -5.25
C THR A 340 -97.63 -79.95 -4.51
N CYS A 341 -96.43 -79.49 -4.91
CA CYS A 341 -95.69 -78.43 -4.22
C CYS A 341 -95.98 -77.02 -4.76
N ASN A 342 -96.54 -76.90 -5.96
CA ASN A 342 -96.92 -75.62 -6.57
C ASN A 342 -98.02 -74.86 -5.79
N LYS A 343 -98.82 -75.54 -4.96
CA LYS A 343 -99.90 -74.92 -4.18
C LYS A 343 -99.47 -74.38 -2.81
N LEU A 344 -98.20 -74.53 -2.43
CA LEU A 344 -97.66 -74.11 -1.13
C LEU A 344 -96.68 -72.93 -1.20
N ILE A 345 -96.54 -72.30 -2.39
CA ILE A 345 -95.65 -71.15 -2.61
C ILE A 345 -96.46 -70.04 -3.30
N SER A 346 -96.74 -68.96 -2.57
CA SER A 346 -97.22 -67.69 -3.13
C SER A 346 -96.06 -66.91 -3.76
N GLU A 347 -96.36 -65.96 -4.65
CA GLU A 347 -95.38 -65.17 -5.43
C GLU A 347 -94.29 -64.46 -4.60
N ASP A 348 -94.45 -64.37 -3.27
CA ASP A 348 -93.54 -63.69 -2.33
C ASP A 348 -92.86 -64.60 -1.27
N GLY A 349 -92.93 -65.93 -1.41
CA GLY A 349 -91.98 -66.85 -0.75
C GLY A 349 -91.93 -66.84 0.80
N LYS A 350 -93.07 -66.80 1.49
CA LYS A 350 -93.15 -67.00 2.95
C LYS A 350 -94.24 -68.02 3.34
N TYR A 351 -93.92 -68.95 4.24
CA TYR A 351 -94.77 -70.07 4.69
C TYR A 351 -95.21 -69.88 6.16
N GLU A 352 -96.46 -70.21 6.49
CA GLU A 352 -97.02 -70.01 7.85
C GLU A 352 -98.04 -71.11 8.26
N ARG A 353 -97.73 -71.87 9.33
CA ARG A 353 -98.61 -72.47 10.39
C ARG A 353 -97.76 -73.42 11.29
N SER A 354 -97.68 -73.35 12.63
CA SER A 354 -98.65 -73.42 13.78
C SER A 354 -99.02 -74.87 14.22
N PRO A 355 -99.53 -75.15 15.45
CA PRO A 355 -98.79 -75.74 16.59
C PRO A 355 -99.45 -77.01 17.23
N THR A 356 -98.67 -77.95 17.77
CA THR A 356 -99.06 -78.83 18.92
C THR A 356 -97.83 -79.54 19.53
N ASP A 357 -97.80 -79.54 20.87
CA ASP A 357 -96.77 -79.87 21.88
C ASP A 357 -96.32 -81.36 21.94
N PRO A 358 -95.18 -81.73 22.61
CA PRO A 358 -95.08 -81.67 24.07
C PRO A 358 -93.71 -81.26 24.67
N ARG A 359 -93.73 -80.49 25.77
CA ARG A 359 -92.59 -80.32 26.70
C ARG A 359 -92.13 -81.65 27.32
N PRO A 360 -90.84 -81.73 27.69
CA PRO A 360 -90.51 -81.94 29.09
C PRO A 360 -89.40 -81.01 29.60
N SER A 361 -89.33 -80.92 30.93
CA SER A 361 -88.46 -80.06 31.73
C SER A 361 -86.99 -80.50 31.81
N SER A 362 -86.08 -79.54 31.75
CA SER A 362 -84.79 -79.45 32.47
C SER A 362 -84.18 -78.09 32.04
N GLY A 363 -83.97 -77.10 32.90
CA GLY A 363 -83.00 -77.14 33.97
C GLY A 363 -81.61 -76.86 33.40
N VAL A 364 -80.99 -75.77 33.88
CA VAL A 364 -79.54 -75.46 33.86
C VAL A 364 -79.04 -74.53 32.72
N ASP A 365 -78.62 -73.34 33.16
CA ASP A 365 -77.52 -72.47 32.70
C ASP A 365 -77.40 -72.07 31.22
N ASP A 366 -77.89 -70.86 30.88
CA ASP A 366 -77.40 -70.07 29.73
C ASP A 366 -77.31 -68.57 30.11
N GLU A 367 -76.69 -68.29 31.26
CA GLU A 367 -76.21 -66.95 31.64
C GLU A 367 -74.71 -66.64 31.31
N PRO A 368 -73.91 -67.45 30.58
CA PRO A 368 -72.54 -67.06 30.20
C PRO A 368 -72.39 -66.40 28.82
N GLU A 369 -73.24 -66.69 27.81
CA GLU A 369 -73.02 -66.17 26.44
C GLU A 369 -73.40 -64.69 26.27
N LEU A 370 -74.51 -64.25 26.86
CA LEU A 370 -74.91 -62.83 26.85
C LEU A 370 -73.98 -61.98 27.74
N ALA A 371 -73.54 -62.54 28.86
CA ALA A 371 -72.54 -61.92 29.73
C ALA A 371 -71.15 -61.86 29.05
N ALA A 372 -70.75 -62.88 28.29
CA ALA A 372 -69.52 -62.88 27.52
C ALA A 372 -69.57 -61.87 26.37
N ALA A 373 -70.68 -61.77 25.64
CA ALA A 373 -70.85 -60.78 24.58
C ALA A 373 -70.85 -59.33 25.12
N LEU A 374 -71.50 -59.08 26.27
CA LEU A 374 -71.48 -57.78 26.93
C LEU A 374 -70.09 -57.42 27.49
N ASN A 375 -69.36 -58.41 28.03
CA ASN A 375 -67.98 -58.20 28.47
C ASN A 375 -67.05 -57.92 27.28
N GLN A 376 -67.23 -58.59 26.16
CA GLN A 376 -66.43 -58.38 24.95
C GLN A 376 -66.69 -57.02 24.30
N VAL A 377 -67.95 -56.56 24.30
CA VAL A 377 -68.29 -55.18 23.88
C VAL A 377 -67.62 -54.16 24.81
N ARG A 378 -67.65 -54.39 26.13
CA ARG A 378 -67.01 -53.50 27.10
C ARG A 378 -65.48 -53.49 26.99
N GLU A 379 -64.88 -54.61 26.62
CA GLU A 379 -63.46 -54.74 26.35
C GLU A 379 -63.06 -53.97 25.09
N PHE A 380 -63.84 -54.08 24.00
CA PHE A 380 -63.65 -53.27 22.80
C PHE A 380 -63.88 -51.77 23.03
N GLU A 381 -64.83 -51.39 23.89
CA GLU A 381 -65.04 -49.99 24.29
C GLU A 381 -63.83 -49.44 25.06
N LEU A 382 -63.21 -50.25 25.92
CA LEU A 382 -61.98 -49.89 26.63
C LEU A 382 -60.77 -49.79 25.70
N GLU A 383 -60.60 -50.73 24.77
CA GLU A 383 -59.53 -50.67 23.76
C GLU A 383 -59.69 -49.45 22.84
N LEU A 384 -60.93 -49.13 22.43
CA LEU A 384 -61.24 -47.95 21.63
C LEU A 384 -60.96 -46.66 22.42
N ALA A 385 -61.27 -46.63 23.71
CA ALA A 385 -60.94 -45.50 24.58
C ALA A 385 -59.42 -45.32 24.72
N GLN A 386 -58.66 -46.41 24.90
CA GLN A 386 -57.20 -46.38 24.99
C GLN A 386 -56.54 -45.92 23.68
N THR A 387 -56.99 -46.44 22.53
CA THR A 387 -56.45 -46.01 21.22
C THR A 387 -56.80 -44.56 20.91
N LYS A 388 -57.99 -44.08 21.28
CA LYS A 388 -58.34 -42.65 21.17
C LYS A 388 -57.47 -41.78 22.08
N LEU A 389 -57.16 -42.24 23.29
CA LEU A 389 -56.28 -41.51 24.20
C LEU A 389 -54.87 -41.41 23.61
N GLN A 390 -54.31 -42.51 23.12
CA GLN A 390 -53.00 -42.53 22.45
C GLN A 390 -52.96 -41.65 21.19
N LEU A 391 -54.06 -41.62 20.43
CA LEU A 391 -54.16 -40.73 19.26
C LEU A 391 -54.11 -39.26 19.69
N VAL A 392 -54.87 -38.87 20.72
CA VAL A 392 -54.87 -37.50 21.23
C VAL A 392 -53.50 -37.13 21.81
N GLU A 393 -52.85 -38.03 22.55
CA GLU A 393 -51.49 -37.83 23.07
C GLU A 393 -50.48 -37.63 21.93
N SER A 394 -50.57 -38.44 20.86
CA SER A 394 -49.70 -38.30 19.69
C SER A 394 -49.95 -36.99 18.92
N GLN A 395 -51.21 -36.54 18.84
CA GLN A 395 -51.58 -35.27 18.20
C GLN A 395 -51.09 -34.08 19.02
N CYS A 396 -51.23 -34.12 20.35
CA CYS A 396 -50.68 -33.10 21.24
C CYS A 396 -49.15 -33.02 21.12
N LEU A 397 -48.46 -34.17 21.07
CA LEU A 397 -47.01 -34.21 20.90
C LEU A 397 -46.57 -33.65 19.54
N ALA A 398 -47.28 -34.00 18.46
CA ALA A 398 -47.02 -33.46 17.14
C ALA A 398 -47.23 -31.94 17.09
N GLN A 399 -48.28 -31.44 17.74
CA GLN A 399 -48.58 -30.01 17.81
C GLN A 399 -47.56 -29.23 18.66
N ASP A 400 -47.05 -29.83 19.73
CA ASP A 400 -45.97 -29.25 20.53
C ASP A 400 -44.65 -29.19 19.74
N LEU A 401 -44.31 -30.26 19.02
CA LEU A 401 -43.14 -30.30 18.13
C LEU A 401 -43.26 -29.26 16.99
N GLU A 402 -44.45 -29.07 16.43
CA GLU A 402 -44.69 -28.05 15.41
C GLU A 402 -44.55 -26.63 15.97
N HIS A 403 -45.00 -26.40 17.21
CA HIS A 403 -44.77 -25.14 17.92
C HIS A 403 -43.28 -24.89 18.18
N GLN A 404 -42.54 -25.91 18.64
CA GLN A 404 -41.10 -25.82 18.85
C GLN A 404 -40.35 -25.53 17.55
N LEU A 405 -40.72 -26.19 16.45
CA LEU A 405 -40.15 -25.96 15.13
C LEU A 405 -40.41 -24.51 14.65
N ASN A 406 -41.63 -24.02 14.79
CA ASN A 406 -41.98 -22.66 14.40
C ASN A 406 -41.25 -21.60 15.25
N ASN A 407 -41.09 -21.85 16.55
CA ASN A 407 -40.29 -20.99 17.42
C ASN A 407 -38.81 -20.95 16.98
N ALA A 408 -38.22 -22.12 16.70
CA ALA A 408 -36.83 -22.22 16.22
C ALA A 408 -36.64 -21.53 14.85
N ILE A 409 -37.58 -21.67 13.92
CA ILE A 409 -37.55 -20.97 12.62
C ILE A 409 -37.60 -19.46 12.82
N THR A 410 -38.44 -18.98 13.73
CA THR A 410 -38.59 -17.55 14.04
C THR A 410 -37.29 -16.99 14.64
N GLU A 411 -36.65 -17.72 15.55
CA GLU A 411 -35.35 -17.33 16.11
C GLU A 411 -34.25 -17.29 15.05
N VAL A 412 -34.18 -18.28 14.16
CA VAL A 412 -33.20 -18.30 13.05
C VAL A 412 -33.42 -17.13 12.09
N GLN A 413 -34.68 -16.77 11.80
CA GLN A 413 -35.00 -15.60 10.98
C GLN A 413 -34.59 -14.28 11.65
N VAL A 414 -34.79 -14.15 12.96
CA VAL A 414 -34.34 -12.99 13.75
C VAL A 414 -32.81 -12.88 13.71
N VAL A 415 -32.08 -13.99 13.88
CA VAL A 415 -30.61 -14.03 13.79
C VAL A 415 -30.13 -13.65 12.39
N ARG A 416 -30.78 -14.17 11.34
CA ARG A 416 -30.43 -13.86 9.94
C ARG A 416 -30.65 -12.39 9.60
N ASN A 417 -31.74 -11.79 10.10
CA ASN A 417 -32.04 -10.38 9.90
C ASN A 417 -31.08 -9.45 10.68
N ALA A 418 -30.63 -9.87 11.87
CA ALA A 418 -29.61 -9.15 12.63
C ALA A 418 -28.23 -9.15 11.94
N GLN A 419 -27.86 -10.24 11.25
CA GLN A 419 -26.64 -10.31 10.45
C GLN A 419 -26.69 -9.45 9.18
N ALA A 420 -27.86 -9.33 8.53
CA ALA A 420 -28.03 -8.50 7.34
C ALA A 420 -28.00 -6.99 7.62
N GLY A 421 -28.25 -6.56 8.87
CA GLY A 421 -28.31 -5.16 9.28
C GLY A 421 -26.99 -4.50 9.72
N GLY A 422 -25.84 -5.16 9.54
CA GLY A 422 -24.52 -4.54 9.71
C GLY A 422 -24.09 -4.19 11.15
N ASN A 423 -24.75 -4.73 12.19
CA ASN A 423 -24.37 -4.46 13.58
C ASN A 423 -24.11 -5.76 14.37
N ALA A 424 -23.04 -6.48 14.00
CA ALA A 424 -22.64 -7.75 14.60
C ALA A 424 -22.29 -7.66 16.10
N ASN A 425 -21.90 -6.48 16.61
CA ASN A 425 -21.45 -6.31 18.00
C ASN A 425 -22.60 -6.20 19.03
N SER A 426 -23.84 -5.90 18.60
CA SER A 426 -24.97 -5.79 19.55
C SER A 426 -25.56 -7.15 19.94
N TRP A 427 -25.34 -8.20 19.15
CA TRP A 427 -25.91 -9.53 19.41
C TRP A 427 -25.08 -10.29 20.45
N ILE A 428 -23.76 -10.34 20.27
CA ILE A 428 -22.82 -11.02 21.19
C ILE A 428 -22.91 -10.43 22.61
N THR A 429 -23.07 -9.11 22.73
CA THR A 429 -23.20 -8.45 24.03
C THR A 429 -24.51 -8.78 24.75
N LYS A 430 -25.62 -8.96 24.03
CA LYS A 430 -26.91 -9.32 24.63
C LYS A 430 -27.00 -10.79 25.05
N THR A 431 -26.53 -11.73 24.21
CA THR A 431 -26.53 -13.15 24.57
C THR A 431 -25.58 -13.46 25.74
N PHE A 432 -24.41 -12.83 25.82
CA PHE A 432 -23.51 -13.02 26.96
C PHE A 432 -24.03 -12.37 28.27
N SER A 433 -24.79 -11.27 28.17
CA SER A 433 -25.41 -10.64 29.35
C SER A 433 -26.51 -11.51 29.96
N SER A 434 -27.32 -12.21 29.13
CA SER A 434 -28.33 -13.15 29.60
C SER A 434 -27.73 -14.43 30.20
N PHE A 435 -26.60 -14.93 29.68
CA PHE A 435 -25.92 -16.09 30.27
C PHE A 435 -25.24 -15.77 31.62
N SER A 436 -24.74 -14.54 31.80
CA SER A 436 -24.19 -14.09 33.09
C SER A 436 -25.28 -13.98 34.17
N SER A 437 -26.48 -13.50 33.80
CA SER A 437 -27.65 -13.42 34.68
C SER A 437 -28.18 -14.81 35.10
N LEU A 438 -28.11 -15.82 34.23
CA LEU A 438 -28.47 -17.20 34.55
C LEU A 438 -27.48 -17.88 35.52
N LYS A 439 -26.20 -17.50 35.49
CA LYS A 439 -25.19 -18.02 36.41
C LYS A 439 -25.37 -17.50 37.84
N GLU A 440 -25.78 -16.25 38.02
CA GLU A 440 -26.13 -15.68 39.34
C GLU A 440 -27.41 -16.30 39.91
N ALA A 441 -28.41 -16.62 39.08
CA ALA A 441 -29.62 -17.32 39.52
C ALA A 441 -29.36 -18.77 39.98
N THR A 442 -28.41 -19.48 39.35
CA THR A 442 -28.01 -20.85 39.78
C THR A 442 -27.13 -20.89 41.03
N GLY A 443 -26.52 -19.77 41.43
CA GLY A 443 -25.72 -19.67 42.66
C GLY A 443 -26.55 -19.53 43.95
N VAL A 444 -27.81 -19.11 43.85
CA VAL A 444 -28.68 -18.88 45.02
C VAL A 444 -29.44 -20.14 45.44
N VAL A 445 -29.62 -21.13 44.56
CA VAL A 445 -30.39 -22.36 44.88
C VAL A 445 -29.57 -23.38 45.69
N LYS A 446 -28.24 -23.33 45.68
CA LYS A 446 -27.38 -24.24 46.48
C LYS A 446 -27.23 -23.87 47.97
N LYS A 447 -27.98 -22.87 48.47
CA LYS A 447 -27.94 -22.41 49.86
C LYS A 447 -29.21 -22.68 50.67
N LEU A 448 -30.14 -23.47 50.13
CA LEU A 448 -31.39 -23.89 50.80
C LEU A 448 -31.52 -25.41 51.02
N GLU A 449 -30.45 -26.17 50.80
CA GLU A 449 -30.37 -27.63 51.12
C GLU A 449 -29.18 -27.97 52.06
N GLN A 450 -28.84 -27.05 52.97
CA GLN A 450 -28.28 -27.33 54.30
C GLN A 450 -29.16 -26.62 55.31
#